data_AF-A0A9X1X321-F1
#
_entry.id   AF-A0A9X1X321-F1
#
_cell.length_a   1.000
_cell.length_b   1.000
_cell.length_c   1.000
_cell.angle_alpha   90.00
_cell.angle_beta   90.00
_cell.angle_gamma   90.00
#
_symmetry.space_group_name_H-M   'P 1'
#
loop_
_entity.id
_entity.type
_entity.pdbx_description
1 polymer ?
#
loop_
_entity_poly.entity_id
_entity_poly.type
_entity_poly.pdbx_seq_one_letter_code
_entity_poly.pdbx_strand_id
1 'polypeptide(L)' 'MTVVVHPHNEQEEKVLLAFLNSLNYEYSSEQPEVELTAQQQQEILAREQKLKDGTTTTRSWDDIKKDFDNVYH' A
#
# COMPACT_ATOMS: atom_id res chain seq x y z
N MET A 1 30.93 7.70 12.37
CA MET A 1 31.29 6.86 11.20
C MET A 1 29.99 6.36 10.63
N THR A 2 29.75 6.56 9.33
CA THR A 2 28.49 6.20 8.68
C THR A 2 28.73 4.95 7.84
N VAL A 3 27.88 3.94 8.01
CA VAL A 3 27.91 2.71 7.22
C VAL A 3 26.67 2.73 6.33
N VAL A 4 26.87 2.61 5.02
CA VAL A 4 25.79 2.54 4.03
C VAL A 4 25.77 1.12 3.47
N VAL A 5 24.58 0.51 3.45
CA VAL A 5 24.36 -0.85 2.97
C VAL A 5 23.34 -0.78 1.85
N HIS A 6 23.59 -1.50 0.76
CA HIS A 6 22.70 -1.56 -0.41
C HIS A 6 22.17 -2.99 -0.56
N PRO A 7 20.95 -3.31 -0.06
CA PRO A 7 20.29 -4.57 -0.34
C PRO A 7 20.00 -4.70 -1.84
N HIS A 8 20.17 -5.90 -2.41
CA HIS A 8 19.94 -6.14 -3.84
C HIS A 8 18.52 -6.62 -4.15
N ASN A 9 17.73 -6.95 -3.12
CA ASN A 9 16.34 -7.37 -3.23
C ASN A 9 15.58 -7.14 -1.91
N GLU A 10 14.25 -7.24 -1.96
CA GLU A 10 13.37 -7.03 -0.79
C GLU A 10 13.63 -8.01 0.37
N GLN A 11 14.08 -9.23 0.07
CA GLN A 11 14.32 -10.24 1.10
C GLN A 11 15.55 -9.88 1.94
N GLU A 12 16.63 -9.44 1.29
CA GLU A 12 17.83 -8.93 1.94
C GLU A 12 17.53 -7.72 2.84
N GLU A 13 16.68 -6.81 2.38
CA GLU A 13 16.25 -5.65 3.17
C GLU A 13 15.47 -6.07 4.42
N LYS A 14 14.47 -6.95 4.28
CA LYS A 14 13.66 -7.44 5.43
C LYS A 14 14.52 -8.15 6.48
N VAL A 15 15.47 -8.97 6.04
CA VAL A 15 16.40 -9.66 6.95
C VAL A 15 17.31 -8.66 7.67
N LEU A 16 17.82 -7.66 6.96
CA LEU A 16 18.66 -6.62 7.55
C LEU A 16 17.88 -5.79 8.59
N LEU A 17 16.66 -5.36 8.28
CA LEU A 17 15.81 -4.61 9.21
C LEU A 17 15.47 -5.45 10.46
N ALA A 18 15.12 -6.72 10.29
CA ALA A 18 14.86 -7.62 11.41
C ALA A 18 16.10 -7.79 12.31
N PHE A 19 17.29 -7.91 11.70
CA PHE A 19 18.54 -7.97 12.44
C PHE A 19 18.82 -6.68 13.24
N LEU A 20 18.69 -5.51 12.60
CA LEU A 20 18.90 -4.21 13.26
C LEU A 20 17.94 -4.03 14.44
N ASN A 21 16.67 -4.38 14.25
CA ASN A 21 15.64 -4.34 15.30
C ASN A 21 15.95 -5.30 16.46
N SER A 22 16.45 -6.51 16.17
CA SER A 22 16.77 -7.49 17.22
C SER A 22 17.85 -7.02 18.19
N LEU A 23 18.71 -6.11 17.74
CA LEU A 23 19.81 -5.54 18.52
C LEU A 23 19.55 -4.10 18.96
N ASN A 24 18.35 -3.56 18.70
CA ASN A 24 17.95 -2.18 18.99
C ASN A 24 18.92 -1.13 18.42
N TYR A 25 19.39 -1.33 17.18
CA TYR A 25 20.17 -0.31 16.49
C TYR A 25 19.28 0.86 16.07
N GLU A 26 19.79 2.08 16.23
CA GLU A 26 19.22 3.26 15.59
C GLU A 26 19.66 3.28 14.11
N TYR A 27 18.68 3.24 13.20
CA TYR A 27 18.92 3.32 11.77
C TYR A 27 17.89 4.23 11.09
N SER A 28 18.26 4.79 9.95
CA SER A 28 17.36 5.59 9.10
C SER A 28 17.23 4.91 7.73
N SER A 29 16.01 4.59 7.32
CA SER A 29 15.72 4.24 5.93
C SER A 29 15.30 5.50 5.18
N GLU A 30 15.90 5.75 4.01
CA GLU A 30 15.47 6.84 3.12
C GLU A 30 14.17 6.52 2.39
N GLN A 31 13.66 5.28 2.51
CA GLN A 31 12.32 4.95 2.03
C GLN A 31 11.31 5.45 3.06
N PRO A 32 10.42 6.40 2.70
CA PRO A 32 9.22 6.60 3.48
C PRO A 32 8.45 5.29 3.39
N GLU A 33 8.26 4.60 4.51
CA GLU A 33 7.13 3.69 4.63
C GLU A 33 5.92 4.49 4.16
N VAL A 34 5.31 4.07 3.05
CA VAL A 34 4.07 4.69 2.56
C VAL A 34 2.97 4.20 3.50
N GLU A 35 2.98 4.74 4.72
CA GLU A 35 1.92 4.52 5.68
C GLU A 35 0.70 5.29 5.19
N LEU A 36 -0.44 4.60 5.19
CA LEU A 36 -1.71 5.25 4.93
C LEU A 36 -1.96 6.28 6.03
N THR A 37 -2.24 7.52 5.64
CA THR A 37 -2.72 8.54 6.58
C THR A 37 -3.99 8.05 7.28
N ALA A 38 -4.27 8.54 8.49
CA ALA A 38 -5.49 8.19 9.22
C ALA A 38 -6.77 8.42 8.40
N GLN A 39 -6.79 9.45 7.56
CA GLN A 39 -7.90 9.73 6.64
C GLN A 39 -8.05 8.64 5.56
N GLN A 40 -6.95 8.19 4.96
CA GLN A 40 -6.98 7.11 3.96
C GLN A 40 -7.43 5.78 4.58
N GLN A 41 -7.01 5.49 5.81
CA GLN A 41 -7.45 4.29 6.53
C GLN A 41 -8.97 4.33 6.80
N GLN A 42 -9.49 5.48 7.27
CA GLN A 42 -10.93 5.67 7.50
C GLN A 42 -11.76 5.54 6.22
N GLU A 43 -11.26 6.09 5.11
CA GLU A 43 -11.91 5.99 3.79
C GLU A 43 -12.03 4.52 3.34
N ILE A 44 -10.98 3.71 3.53
CA ILE A 44 -11.01 2.28 3.21
C ILE A 44 -12.05 1.54 4.05
N LEU A 45 -12.05 1.76 5.37
CA LEU A 45 -13.03 1.13 6.27
C LEU A 45 -14.48 1.55 5.93
N ALA A 46 -14.69 2.82 5.58
CA ALA A 46 -16.00 3.32 5.17
C ALA A 46 -16.46 2.68 3.84
N ARG A 47 -15.55 2.47 2.89
CA ARG A 47 -15.87 1.79 1.61
C ARG A 47 -16.19 0.32 1.81
N GLU A 48 -15.47 -0.38 2.67
CA GLU A 48 -15.79 -1.77 3.01
C GLU A 48 -17.17 -1.88 3.66
N GLN A 49 -17.50 -0.96 4.56
CA GLN A 49 -18.82 -0.94 5.20
C GLN A 49 -19.92 -0.69 4.17
N LYS A 50 -19.74 0.27 3.25
CA LYS A 50 -20.69 0.54 2.16
C LYS A 50 -20.88 -0.66 1.22
N LEU A 51 -19.82 -1.43 0.97
CA LEU A 51 -19.89 -2.67 0.20
C LEU A 51 -20.72 -3.73 0.93
N LYS A 52 -20.50 -3.91 2.24
CA LYS A 52 -21.28 -4.85 3.08
C LYS A 52 -22.75 -4.44 3.18
N ASP A 53 -23.02 -3.15 3.29
CA ASP A 53 -24.38 -2.59 3.38
C ASP A 53 -25.07 -2.52 2.00
N GLY A 54 -24.40 -2.96 0.92
CA GLY A 54 -24.94 -3.00 -0.44
C GLY A 54 -25.16 -1.64 -1.10
N THR A 55 -24.63 -0.57 -0.49
CA THR A 55 -24.73 0.81 -1.01
C THR A 55 -23.65 1.15 -2.05
N THR A 56 -22.63 0.29 -2.16
CA THR A 56 -21.65 0.31 -3.25
C THR A 56 -21.50 -1.10 -3.80
N THR A 57 -21.33 -1.22 -5.11
CA THR A 57 -21.02 -2.48 -5.78
C THR A 57 -19.63 -2.43 -6.38
N THR A 58 -18.99 -3.59 -6.47
CA THR A 58 -17.80 -3.74 -7.30
C THR A 58 -18.23 -3.78 -8.77
N ARG A 59 -17.42 -3.18 -9.65
CA ARG A 59 -17.60 -3.26 -11.10
C ARG A 59 -16.42 -3.97 -11.72
N SER A 60 -16.68 -4.83 -12.69
CA SER A 60 -15.61 -5.44 -13.47
C SER A 60 -15.03 -4.41 -14.44
N TRP A 61 -13.79 -4.63 -14.85
CA TRP A 61 -13.15 -3.77 -15.85
C TRP A 61 -13.87 -3.82 -17.21
N ASP A 62 -14.45 -4.97 -17.56
CA ASP A 62 -15.23 -5.14 -18.78
C ASP A 62 -16.52 -4.29 -18.76
N ASP A 63 -17.19 -4.19 -17.61
CA ASP A 63 -18.38 -3.33 -17.45
C ASP A 63 -18.02 -1.86 -17.63
N ILE A 64 -16.90 -1.43 -17.05
CA ILE A 64 -16.42 -0.04 -17.17
C ILE A 64 -16.07 0.27 -18.63
N LYS A 65 -15.38 -0.64 -19.32
CA LYS A 65 -15.00 -0.45 -20.72
C LYS A 65 -16.23 -0.31 -21.63
N LYS A 66 -17.26 -1.13 -21.40
CA LYS A 66 -18.52 -1.08 -22.14
C LYS A 66 -19.25 0.25 -21.96
N ASP A 67 -19.23 0.82 -20.76
CA ASP A 67 -19.79 2.16 -20.51
C ASP A 67 -19.04 3.24 -21.29
N PHE A 68 -17.72 3.16 -21.38
CA PHE A 68 -16.91 4.10 -22.17
C PHE A 68 -17.17 3.97 -23.68
N ASP A 69 -17.28 2.76 -24.22
CA ASP A 69 -17.59 2.54 -25.64
C ASP A 69 -18.99 3.08 -26.01
N ASN A 70 -19.95 3.05 -25.09
CA ASN A 70 -21.30 3.60 -25.30
C ASN A 70 -21.37 5.14 -25.28
N VAL A 71 -20.39 5.83 -24.70
CA VAL A 71 -20.38 7.31 -24.60
C VAL A 71 -19.77 7.97 -25.85
N TYR A 72 -19.01 7.22 -26.65
CA TYR A 72 -18.35 7.70 -27.87
C TYR A 72 -19.05 7.28 -29.18
N HIS A 73 -20.29 6.80 -29.10
CA HIS A 73 -21.19 6.53 -30.24
C HIS A 73 -22.43 7.43 -30.20
#